data_AF-A0A821GZM2-F1
#
_entry.id   AF-A0A821GZM2-F1
#
_cell.length_a   1.000
_cell.length_b   1.000
_cell.length_c   1.000
_cell.angle_alpha   90.00
_cell.angle_beta   90.00
_cell.angle_gamma   90.00
#
_symmetry.space_group_name_H-M   'P 1'
#
loop_
_entity.id
_entity.type
_entity.pdbx_description
1 polymer ?
#
loop_
_entity_poly.entity_id
_entity_poly.type
_entity_poly.pdbx_seq_one_letter_code
_entity_poly.pdbx_strand_id
1 'polypeptide(L)'
;MHINSNTILFGRTILLVPYGKHHVKKYHTWMENEETRELTASLPLTIDEEYEMQQTWLNDKDKCTFIVLSKEIFDQTHDEIESMIGDVNLFLNDLDDIHCGEIEIMIPQATERHKGYGIET
;
A
#
# COMPACT_ATOMS: atom_id res chain seq x y z
N MET A 1 1.77 -13.97 1.96
CA MET A 1 1.11 -13.78 3.24
C MET A 1 -0.37 -14.16 3.25
N HIS A 2 -0.70 -15.18 4.04
CA HIS A 2 -2.08 -15.55 4.39
C HIS A 2 -2.63 -14.77 5.61
N ILE A 3 -1.77 -14.04 6.34
CA ILE A 3 -2.11 -13.52 7.67
C ILE A 3 -2.98 -12.26 7.56
N ASN A 4 -2.68 -11.35 6.62
CA ASN A 4 -3.50 -10.15 6.42
C ASN A 4 -4.57 -10.31 5.34
N SER A 5 -4.63 -11.43 4.60
CA SER A 5 -5.43 -11.52 3.37
C SER A 5 -6.93 -11.30 3.56
N ASN A 6 -7.44 -11.44 4.79
CA ASN A 6 -8.83 -11.17 5.17
C ASN A 6 -8.95 -10.09 6.26
N THR A 7 -7.90 -9.32 6.49
CA THR A 7 -7.85 -8.30 7.55
C THR A 7 -8.04 -6.93 6.91
N ILE A 8 -9.12 -6.26 7.28
CA ILE A 8 -9.36 -4.86 6.96
C ILE A 8 -9.24 -4.08 8.27
N LEU A 9 -8.39 -3.06 8.28
CA LEU A 9 -8.25 -2.17 9.43
C LEU A 9 -9.07 -0.91 9.16
N PHE A 10 -10.00 -0.64 10.07
CA PHE A 10 -10.88 0.51 10.00
C PHE A 10 -10.30 1.64 10.83
N GLY A 11 -9.83 2.66 10.13
CA GLY A 11 -9.41 3.91 10.71
C GLY A 11 -10.56 4.91 10.88
N ARG A 12 -10.22 6.06 11.44
CA ARG A 12 -11.08 7.23 11.52
C ARG A 12 -11.18 7.93 10.18
N THR A 13 -10.06 8.08 9.47
CA THR A 13 -9.96 8.82 8.20
C THR A 13 -9.52 7.94 7.04
N ILE A 14 -8.87 6.81 7.33
CA ILE A 14 -8.43 5.85 6.31
C ILE A 14 -8.97 4.45 6.56
N LEU A 15 -8.87 3.61 5.54
CA LEU A 15 -9.01 2.16 5.68
C LEU A 15 -7.73 1.50 5.13
N LEU A 16 -7.32 0.40 5.76
CA LEU A 16 -6.25 -0.44 5.23
C LEU A 16 -6.85 -1.75 4.74
N VAL A 17 -6.73 -2.00 3.44
CA VAL A 17 -7.19 -3.25 2.80
C VAL A 17 -6.01 -4.06 2.28
N PRO A 18 -6.11 -5.39 2.21
CA PRO A 18 -5.02 -6.22 1.71
C PRO A 18 -4.70 -5.93 0.24
N TYR A 19 -3.43 -5.88 -0.13
CA TYR A 19 -3.03 -5.62 -1.51
C TYR A 19 -3.36 -6.80 -2.45
N GLY A 20 -4.51 -6.71 -3.12
CA GLY A 20 -4.96 -7.63 -4.17
C GLY A 20 -4.55 -7.29 -5.61
N LYS A 21 -4.76 -8.24 -6.54
CA LYS A 21 -4.43 -8.11 -7.97
C LYS A 21 -5.15 -6.96 -8.67
N HIS A 22 -6.38 -6.64 -8.26
CA HIS A 22 -7.19 -5.58 -8.87
C HIS A 22 -6.61 -4.18 -8.62
N HIS A 23 -5.81 -4.00 -7.56
CA HIS A 23 -5.12 -2.76 -7.25
C HIS A 23 -3.92 -2.47 -8.17
N VAL A 24 -3.31 -3.51 -8.77
CA VAL A 24 -2.05 -3.41 -9.53
C VAL A 24 -2.13 -2.36 -10.63
N LYS A 25 -3.28 -2.27 -11.32
CA LYS A 25 -3.45 -1.29 -12.40
C LYS A 25 -3.33 0.16 -11.91
N LYS A 26 -3.96 0.50 -10.78
CA LYS A 26 -3.88 1.85 -10.22
C LYS A 26 -2.54 2.09 -9.53
N TYR A 27 -1.96 1.06 -8.91
CA TYR A 27 -0.62 1.15 -8.35
C TYR A 27 0.43 1.44 -9.43
N HIS A 28 0.33 0.75 -10.58
CA HIS A 28 1.23 0.96 -11.72
C HIS A 28 1.19 2.41 -12.23
N THR A 29 0.02 3.04 -12.29
CA THR A 29 -0.06 4.47 -12.70
C THR A 29 0.60 5.40 -11.68
N TRP A 30 0.71 5.03 -10.40
CA TRP A 30 1.54 5.76 -9.44
C TRP A 30 3.02 5.56 -9.72
N MET A 31 3.44 4.34 -10.06
CA MET A 31 4.84 4.03 -10.40
C MET A 31 5.29 4.60 -11.75
N GLU A 32 4.37 5.04 -12.62
CA GLU A 32 4.70 5.81 -13.82
C GLU A 32 5.27 7.20 -13.49
N ASN A 33 4.94 7.74 -12.30
CA ASN A 33 5.44 9.04 -11.84
C ASN A 33 6.89 8.94 -11.33
N GLU A 34 7.79 9.74 -11.91
CA GLU A 34 9.22 9.73 -11.58
C GLU A 34 9.53 10.17 -10.14
N GLU A 35 8.87 11.22 -9.65
CA GLU A 35 9.03 11.69 -8.27
C GLU A 35 8.64 10.59 -7.27
N THR A 36 7.56 9.85 -7.55
CA THR A 36 7.13 8.74 -6.69
C THR A 36 8.18 7.65 -6.65
N ARG A 37 8.72 7.24 -7.81
CA ARG A 37 9.79 6.24 -7.89
C ARG A 37 11.06 6.68 -7.17
N GLU A 38 11.47 7.94 -7.31
CA GLU A 38 12.64 8.48 -6.62
C GLU A 38 12.46 8.44 -5.10
N LEU A 39 11.28 8.83 -4.59
CA LEU A 39 10.97 8.84 -3.17
C LEU A 39 10.88 7.44 -2.55
N THR A 40 10.47 6.43 -3.33
CA THR A 40 10.42 5.03 -2.88
C THR A 40 11.64 4.21 -3.27
N ALA A 41 12.65 4.82 -3.90
CA ALA A 41 13.79 4.13 -4.50
C ALA A 41 13.39 2.95 -5.42
N SER A 42 12.24 3.06 -6.09
CA SER A 42 11.70 2.02 -6.98
C SER A 42 12.22 2.17 -8.41
N LEU A 43 12.39 1.04 -9.09
CA LEU A 43 12.69 1.02 -10.52
C LEU A 43 11.38 0.98 -11.34
N PRO A 44 11.37 1.53 -12.56
CA PRO A 44 10.21 1.37 -13.44
C PRO A 44 10.08 -0.09 -13.86
N LEU A 45 8.89 -0.65 -13.67
CA LEU A 45 8.53 -2.01 -14.06
C LEU A 45 7.42 -1.97 -15.10
N THR A 46 7.34 -3.01 -15.91
CA THR A 46 6.18 -3.25 -16.78
C THR A 46 4.98 -3.71 -15.96
N ILE A 47 3.77 -3.55 -16.51
CA ILE A 47 2.55 -3.98 -15.83
C ILE A 47 2.55 -5.48 -15.50
N ASP A 48 3.16 -6.31 -16.34
CA ASP A 48 3.27 -7.76 -16.11
C ASP A 48 4.24 -8.08 -14.96
N GLU A 49 5.37 -7.38 -14.88
CA GLU A 49 6.32 -7.48 -13.77
C GLU A 49 5.70 -7.04 -12.43
N GLU A 50 4.85 -6.00 -12.44
CA GLU A 50 4.09 -5.58 -11.24
C GLU A 50 3.13 -6.67 -10.75
N TYR A 51 2.48 -7.41 -11.66
CA TYR A 51 1.67 -8.56 -11.27
C TYR A 51 2.51 -9.68 -10.64
N GLU A 52 3.69 -9.96 -11.20
CA GLU A 52 4.61 -10.96 -10.63
C GLU A 52 5.14 -10.55 -9.26
N MET A 53 5.50 -9.27 -9.09
CA MET A 53 5.91 -8.71 -7.80
C MET A 53 4.79 -8.74 -6.77
N GLN A 54 3.57 -8.37 -7.17
CA GLN A 54 2.40 -8.45 -6.29
C GLN A 54 2.18 -9.90 -5.83
N GLN A 55 2.35 -10.90 -6.70
CA GLN A 55 2.27 -12.30 -6.30
C GLN A 55 3.38 -12.71 -5.33
N THR A 56 4.59 -12.19 -5.51
CA THR A 56 5.70 -12.45 -4.61
C THR A 56 5.40 -11.88 -3.21
N TRP A 57 4.98 -10.63 -3.12
CA TRP A 57 4.58 -10.00 -1.85
C TRP A 57 3.38 -10.69 -1.22
N LEU A 58 2.39 -11.08 -2.01
CA LEU A 58 1.23 -11.84 -1.55
C LEU A 58 1.60 -13.24 -1.05
N ASN A 59 2.80 -13.77 -1.32
CA ASN A 59 3.25 -15.07 -0.80
C ASN A 59 4.36 -14.96 0.27
N ASP A 60 4.94 -13.78 0.45
CA ASP A 60 5.91 -13.49 1.49
C ASP A 60 5.31 -13.73 2.90
N LYS A 61 6.04 -14.38 3.79
CA LYS A 61 5.56 -14.67 5.16
C LYS A 61 5.84 -13.52 6.11
N ASP A 62 6.81 -12.71 5.77
CA ASP A 62 7.43 -11.74 6.67
C ASP A 62 7.22 -10.31 6.19
N LYS A 63 6.44 -10.14 5.11
CA LYS A 63 6.01 -8.86 4.57
C LYS A 63 4.49 -8.76 4.49
N CYS A 64 3.93 -7.72 5.11
CA CYS A 64 2.52 -7.35 4.98
C CYS A 64 2.39 -6.12 4.10
N THR A 65 1.66 -6.21 2.98
CA THR A 65 1.30 -5.01 2.20
C THR A 65 -0.19 -4.72 2.30
N PHE A 66 -0.52 -3.49 2.65
CA PHE A 66 -1.87 -2.93 2.65
C PHE A 66 -1.96 -1.77 1.67
N ILE A 67 -3.13 -1.59 1.08
CA ILE A 67 -3.49 -0.38 0.36
C ILE A 67 -4.23 0.55 1.32
N VAL A 68 -3.83 1.82 1.31
CA VAL A 68 -4.49 2.90 2.03
C VAL A 68 -5.63 3.44 1.19
N LEU A 69 -6.84 3.41 1.76
CA LEU A 69 -8.02 4.03 1.18
C LEU A 69 -8.39 5.29 1.96
N SER A 70 -8.85 6.33 1.26
CA SER A 70 -9.54 7.45 1.90
C SER A 70 -10.95 7.02 2.28
N LYS A 71 -11.27 7.09 3.57
CA LYS A 71 -12.62 6.75 4.06
C LYS A 71 -13.69 7.69 3.53
N GLU A 72 -13.37 8.98 3.38
CA GLU A 72 -14.31 9.96 2.83
C GLU A 72 -14.70 9.62 1.40
N ILE A 73 -13.72 9.28 0.55
CA ILE A 73 -13.98 8.88 -0.84
C ILE A 73 -14.74 7.55 -0.86
N PHE A 74 -14.32 6.59 -0.03
CA PHE A 74 -14.94 5.27 0.02
C PHE A 74 -16.40 5.31 0.47
N ASP A 75 -16.73 6.12 1.48
CA ASP A 75 -18.11 6.28 1.96
C ASP A 75 -19.01 6.95 0.89
N GLN A 76 -18.43 7.74 -0.03
CA GLN A 76 -19.15 8.38 -1.12
C GLN A 76 -19.34 7.48 -2.34
N THR A 77 -18.27 6.79 -2.77
CA THR A 77 -18.26 6.05 -4.05
C THR A 77 -18.52 4.56 -3.87
N HIS A 78 -18.23 4.02 -2.68
CA HIS A 78 -18.18 2.58 -2.38
C HIS A 78 -17.22 1.83 -3.33
N ASP A 79 -16.27 2.54 -3.95
CA ASP A 79 -15.29 1.98 -4.87
C ASP A 79 -13.91 1.98 -4.21
N GLU A 80 -13.39 0.77 -4.00
CA GLU A 80 -12.07 0.53 -3.41
C GLU A 80 -10.95 1.12 -4.27
N ILE A 81 -11.01 0.94 -5.60
CA ILE A 81 -9.99 1.44 -6.52
C ILE A 81 -10.00 2.96 -6.52
N GLU A 82 -11.15 3.60 -6.64
CA GLU A 82 -11.24 5.06 -6.65
C GLU A 82 -10.67 5.65 -5.35
N SER A 83 -10.97 5.00 -4.23
CA SER A 83 -10.57 5.43 -2.89
C SER A 83 -9.10 5.19 -2.55
N MET A 84 -8.34 4.45 -3.37
CA MET A 84 -6.91 4.22 -3.11
C MET A 84 -6.13 5.55 -3.13
N ILE A 85 -5.41 5.80 -2.04
CA ILE A 85 -4.58 7.01 -1.85
C ILE A 85 -3.13 6.68 -1.49
N GLY A 86 -2.78 5.42 -1.28
CA GLY A 86 -1.40 5.00 -1.00
C GLY A 86 -1.28 3.53 -0.62
N ASP A 87 -0.14 3.15 -0.06
CA ASP A 87 0.13 1.82 0.48
C ASP A 87 1.00 1.86 1.75
N VAL A 88 0.94 0.77 2.51
CA VAL A 88 1.74 0.52 3.70
C VAL A 88 2.39 -0.84 3.55
N ASN A 89 3.71 -0.88 3.60
CA ASN A 89 4.50 -2.12 3.66
C ASN A 89 5.02 -2.30 5.09
N LEU A 90 4.73 -3.43 5.69
CA LEU A 90 5.30 -3.84 6.97
C LEU A 90 6.28 -4.98 6.73
N PHE A 91 7.50 -4.84 7.22
CA PHE A 91 8.54 -5.86 7.19
C PHE A 91 8.74 -6.35 8.62
N LEU A 92 8.45 -7.63 8.88
CA LEU A 92 8.41 -8.22 10.22
C LEU A 92 9.69 -8.98 10.58
N ASN A 93 10.68 -9.00 9.68
CA ASN A 93 11.94 -9.71 9.86
C ASN A 93 13.09 -8.73 10.05
N ASP A 94 13.32 -8.30 11.29
CA ASP A 94 14.66 -7.87 11.69
C ASP A 94 15.45 -9.12 12.13
N LEU A 95 16.55 -9.42 11.44
CA LEU A 95 17.40 -10.58 11.74
C LEU A 95 18.11 -10.45 13.09
N ASP A 96 18.26 -9.21 13.59
CA ASP A 96 18.89 -8.91 14.86
C ASP A 96 17.88 -8.83 16.02
N ASP A 97 16.58 -8.60 15.75
CA ASP A 97 15.51 -8.59 16.75
C ASP A 97 14.14 -9.04 16.20
N ILE A 98 13.72 -10.26 16.55
CA ILE A 98 12.42 -10.85 16.15
C ILE A 98 11.18 -10.07 16.66
N HIS A 99 11.37 -9.07 17.52
CA HIS A 99 10.32 -8.19 18.02
C HIS A 99 10.30 -6.81 17.33
N CYS A 100 11.27 -6.53 16.46
CA CYS A 100 11.32 -5.33 15.65
C CYS A 100 10.73 -5.57 14.26
N GLY A 101 10.04 -4.55 13.75
CA GLY A 101 9.52 -4.54 12.39
C GLY A 101 9.60 -3.12 11.84
N GLU A 102 9.79 -3.04 10.53
CA GLU A 102 9.85 -1.78 9.80
C GLU A 102 8.49 -1.52 9.13
N ILE A 103 8.10 -0.25 9.09
CA ILE A 103 6.87 0.18 8.42
C ILE A 103 7.25 1.28 7.44
N GLU A 104 6.93 1.06 6.18
CA GLU A 104 7.06 2.05 5.11
C GLU A 104 5.67 2.46 4.65
N ILE A 105 5.47 3.77 4.51
CA ILE A 105 4.19 4.36 4.10
C ILE A 105 4.43 5.23 2.87
N MET A 106 3.68 5.00 1.81
CA MET A 106 3.70 5.83 0.61
C MET A 106 2.33 6.44 0.35
N ILE A 107 2.30 7.77 0.17
CA ILE A 107 1.16 8.52 -0.35
C ILE A 107 1.61 9.19 -1.68
N PRO A 108 1.38 8.53 -2.83
CA PRO A 108 1.97 8.92 -4.11
C PRO A 108 1.46 10.27 -4.61
N GLN A 109 0.16 10.55 -4.45
CA GLN A 109 -0.43 11.80 -4.93
C GLN A 109 -0.06 12.98 -4.04
N ALA A 110 0.65 13.96 -4.60
CA ALA A 110 1.02 15.19 -3.89
C ALA A 110 -0.19 15.95 -3.33
N THR A 111 -1.34 15.90 -4.00
CA THR A 111 -2.61 16.50 -3.55
C THR A 111 -3.17 15.86 -2.29
N GLU A 112 -2.78 14.62 -1.98
CA GLU A 112 -3.21 13.88 -0.79
C GLU A 112 -2.17 13.95 0.35
N ARG A 113 -0.97 14.48 0.09
CA ARG A 113 0.05 14.71 1.13
C ARG A 113 -0.37 15.85 2.07
N HIS A 114 0.17 15.85 3.29
CA HIS A 114 -0.13 16.84 4.35
C HIS A 114 -1.58 16.91 4.86
N LYS A 115 -2.46 16.00 4.44
CA LYS A 115 -3.83 15.88 4.97
C LYS A 115 -3.93 15.02 6.24
N GLY A 116 -2.79 14.57 6.77
CA GLY A 116 -2.73 13.73 7.97
C GLY A 116 -2.91 12.23 7.71
N TYR A 117 -3.01 11.76 6.47
CA TYR A 117 -3.17 10.32 6.19
C TYR A 117 -2.01 9.42 6.63
N GLY A 118 -0.83 10.01 6.89
CA GLY A 118 0.30 9.29 7.49
C GLY A 118 0.24 9.18 9.02
N ILE A 119 -0.76 9.77 9.68
CA ILE A 119 -0.94 9.77 11.13
C ILE A 119 -2.40 9.48 11.45
N GLU A 120 -2.67 8.38 12.14
CA GLU A 120 -4.01 8.04 12.62
C GLU A 120 -4.00 7.78 14.13
N THR A 121 -4.96 8.38 14.85
CA THR A 121 -5.07 8.35 16.33
C THR A 121 -6.44 7.87 16.77
#